data_AF-A0A0G0U1P7-F1
#
_entry.id   AF-A0A0G0U1P7-F1
#
_cell.length_a   1.000
_cell.length_b   1.000
_cell.length_c   1.000
_cell.angle_alpha   90.00
_cell.angle_beta   90.00
_cell.angle_gamma   90.00
#
_symmetry.space_group_name_H-M   'P 1'
#
loop_
_entity.id
_entity.type
_entity.pdbx_description
1 polymer ?
#
loop_
_entity_poly.entity_id
_entity_poly.type
_entity_poly.pdbx_seq_one_letter_code
_entity_poly.pdbx_strand_id
1 'polypeptide(L)'
;MKNKLLLSSILVILLLLGVAGYFLLTKKNELPIKTGDSPSYVNLSACPEIAQFVIKERKFPPSLIHLCKSSKSKINDEEFYVVEISYGAAQDCPAGCFYDSFAGAVPKNKSEIISLPGHRDSKNSILTTVSLPHHDSGKIDFKCNADLDSVTEIKLGKDNNQVGWKLSFSKPFFCSWKEGKSTKVLMDNTFLHTADEITRSWEGSMFVFLKNDNLEWDLNEIITKEISRKEVVFEER
;
A
#
# COMPACT_ATOMS: atom_id res chain seq x y z
N MET A 1 7.62 -55.06 -42.05
CA MET A 1 8.61 -53.99 -41.74
C MET A 1 8.02 -52.59 -41.57
N LYS A 2 6.95 -52.18 -42.29
CA LYS A 2 6.36 -50.82 -42.18
C LYS A 2 5.85 -50.43 -40.78
N ASN A 3 5.29 -51.37 -40.01
CA ASN A 3 4.73 -51.05 -38.67
C ASN A 3 5.79 -50.78 -37.59
N LYS A 4 7.03 -51.28 -37.73
CA LYS A 4 8.11 -51.02 -36.75
C LYS A 4 8.69 -49.62 -36.89
N LEU A 5 8.72 -49.06 -38.10
CA LEU A 5 9.17 -47.68 -38.33
C LEU A 5 8.17 -46.66 -37.76
N LEU A 6 6.87 -46.91 -37.94
CA LEU A 6 5.81 -46.03 -37.43
C LEU A 6 5.77 -45.97 -35.89
N LEU A 7 5.96 -47.12 -35.22
CA LEU A 7 6.00 -47.17 -33.76
C LEU A 7 7.20 -46.40 -33.17
N SER A 8 8.37 -46.51 -33.83
CA SER A 8 9.58 -45.81 -33.41
C SER A 8 9.42 -44.28 -33.50
N SER A 9 8.83 -43.78 -34.59
CA SER A 9 8.60 -42.35 -34.78
C SER A 9 7.60 -41.77 -33.76
N ILE A 10 6.56 -42.53 -33.40
CA ILE A 10 5.59 -42.10 -32.38
C ILE A 10 6.24 -42.02 -30.99
N LEU A 11 7.12 -42.97 -30.66
CA LEU A 11 7.83 -42.97 -29.37
C LEU A 11 8.75 -41.75 -29.23
N VAL A 12 9.45 -41.37 -30.30
CA VAL A 12 10.33 -40.19 -30.32
C VAL A 12 9.53 -38.89 -30.14
N ILE A 13 8.37 -38.77 -30.79
CA ILE A 13 7.51 -37.59 -30.65
C ILE A 13 6.97 -37.45 -29.22
N LEU A 14 6.53 -38.56 -28.60
CA LEU A 14 6.06 -38.54 -27.21
C LEU A 14 7.17 -38.16 -26.23
N LEU A 15 8.40 -38.61 -26.46
CA LEU A 15 9.57 -38.25 -25.66
C LEU A 15 9.89 -36.75 -25.77
N LEU A 16 9.84 -36.19 -26.98
CA LEU A 16 10.04 -34.75 -27.21
C LEU A 16 8.94 -33.90 -26.57
N LEU A 17 7.68 -34.33 -26.65
CA LEU A 17 6.56 -33.65 -25.99
C LEU A 17 6.66 -33.71 -24.46
N GLY A 18 7.13 -34.83 -23.90
CA GLY A 18 7.38 -34.98 -22.47
C GLY A 18 8.47 -34.04 -21.97
N VAL A 19 9.58 -33.92 -22.70
CA VAL A 19 10.67 -32.99 -22.37
C VAL A 19 10.20 -31.54 -22.48
N ALA A 20 9.48 -31.18 -23.56
CA ALA A 20 8.94 -29.83 -23.72
C ALA A 20 7.93 -29.47 -22.62
N GLY A 21 7.05 -30.40 -22.24
CA GLY A 21 6.11 -30.23 -21.13
C GLY A 21 6.82 -30.05 -19.78
N TYR A 22 7.89 -30.82 -19.53
CA TYR A 22 8.71 -30.68 -18.32
C TYR A 22 9.37 -29.29 -18.23
N PHE A 23 9.97 -28.80 -19.32
CA PHE A 23 10.57 -27.46 -19.36
C PHE A 23 9.54 -26.33 -19.20
N LEU A 24 8.31 -26.51 -19.70
CA LEU A 24 7.23 -25.55 -19.51
C LEU A 24 6.67 -25.55 -18.08
N LEU A 25 6.66 -26.71 -17.42
CA LEU A 25 6.20 -26.84 -16.03
C LEU A 25 7.22 -26.28 -15.03
N THR A 26 8.52 -26.46 -15.27
CA THR A 26 9.55 -25.91 -14.36
C THR A 26 9.69 -24.39 -14.47
N LYS A 27 9.51 -23.80 -15.66
CA LYS A 27 9.53 -22.33 -15.83
C LYS A 27 8.38 -21.60 -15.13
N LYS A 28 7.26 -22.27 -14.83
CA LYS A 28 6.12 -21.63 -14.15
C LYS A 28 6.24 -21.57 -12.62
N ASN A 29 7.20 -22.30 -12.04
CA ASN A 29 7.37 -22.40 -10.59
C ASN A 29 8.54 -21.59 -10.04
N GLU A 30 9.26 -20.83 -10.86
CA GLU A 30 10.09 -19.75 -10.37
C GLU A 30 9.16 -18.61 -9.95
N LEU A 31 8.68 -18.68 -8.70
CA LEU A 31 8.25 -17.48 -7.99
C LEU A 31 9.37 -16.45 -8.18
N PRO A 32 9.08 -15.22 -8.63
CA PRO A 32 10.11 -14.21 -8.73
C PRO A 32 10.69 -14.02 -7.34
N ILE A 33 11.90 -14.54 -7.13
CA ILE A 33 12.71 -14.17 -5.99
C ILE A 33 12.94 -12.68 -6.22
N LYS A 34 12.21 -11.83 -5.49
CA LYS A 34 12.58 -10.44 -5.34
C LYS A 34 13.93 -10.46 -4.66
N THR A 35 15.00 -10.50 -5.44
CA THR A 35 16.33 -10.14 -4.94
C THR A 35 16.19 -8.74 -4.40
N GLY A 36 16.26 -8.63 -3.08
CA GLY A 36 16.29 -7.36 -2.40
C GLY A 36 17.40 -6.46 -2.95
N ASP A 37 17.12 -5.17 -3.06
CA ASP A 37 18.17 -4.21 -3.42
C ASP A 37 19.30 -4.28 -2.38
N SER A 38 20.54 -4.24 -2.84
CA SER A 38 21.70 -4.11 -1.95
C SER A 38 21.66 -2.76 -1.22
N PRO A 39 22.30 -2.64 -0.04
CA PRO A 39 22.43 -1.35 0.63
C PRO A 39 23.03 -0.31 -0.31
N SER A 40 22.37 0.83 -0.48
CA SER A 40 22.85 1.91 -1.34
C SER A 40 22.48 3.26 -0.74
N TYR A 41 23.38 4.23 -0.92
CA TYR A 41 23.20 5.58 -0.41
C TYR A 41 23.53 6.57 -1.52
N VAL A 42 22.77 7.66 -1.58
CA VAL A 42 22.95 8.73 -2.56
C VAL A 42 23.85 9.81 -2.00
N ASN A 43 24.60 10.47 -2.88
CA ASN A 43 25.32 11.67 -2.51
C ASN A 43 24.32 12.82 -2.32
N LEU A 44 24.37 13.50 -1.18
CA LEU A 44 23.50 14.64 -0.87
C LEU A 44 23.52 15.73 -1.96
N SER A 45 24.67 15.95 -2.61
CA SER A 45 24.78 16.95 -3.68
C SER A 45 23.97 16.61 -4.94
N ALA A 46 23.58 15.33 -5.10
CA ALA A 46 22.72 14.89 -6.20
C ALA A 46 21.23 15.06 -5.89
N CYS A 47 20.86 15.34 -4.63
CA CYS A 47 19.48 15.60 -4.24
C CYS A 47 18.99 16.95 -4.74
N PRO A 48 17.70 17.11 -5.05
CA PRO A 48 17.11 18.44 -5.28
C PRO A 48 17.36 19.39 -4.11
N GLU A 49 17.58 20.68 -4.38
CA GLU A 49 17.91 21.68 -3.34
C GLU A 49 16.90 21.71 -2.19
N ILE A 50 15.61 21.53 -2.51
CA ILE A 50 14.56 21.51 -1.49
C ILE A 50 14.64 20.27 -0.59
N ALA A 51 15.04 19.12 -1.14
CA ALA A 51 15.29 17.91 -0.36
C ALA A 51 16.53 18.08 0.53
N GLN A 52 17.59 18.71 0.02
CA GLN A 52 18.78 19.05 0.83
C GLN A 52 18.42 19.97 2.01
N PHE A 53 17.55 20.97 1.77
CA PHE A 53 17.00 21.83 2.83
C PHE A 53 16.29 21.00 3.91
N VAL A 54 15.36 20.13 3.52
CA VAL A 54 14.64 19.27 4.49
C VAL A 54 15.59 18.36 5.27
N ILE A 55 16.55 17.71 4.59
CA ILE A 55 17.55 16.85 5.21
C ILE A 55 18.32 17.60 6.30
N LYS A 56 18.75 18.83 6.01
CA LYS A 56 19.49 19.67 6.95
C LYS A 56 18.64 20.09 8.15
N GLU A 57 17.45 20.64 7.91
CA GLU A 57 16.58 21.16 8.97
C GLU A 57 16.04 20.06 9.89
N ARG A 58 15.70 18.89 9.33
CA ARG A 58 15.26 17.71 10.09
C ARG A 58 16.42 16.90 10.68
N LYS A 59 17.68 17.30 10.39
CA LYS A 59 18.91 16.67 10.88
C LYS A 59 19.02 15.18 10.51
N PHE A 60 18.56 14.81 9.31
CA PHE A 60 18.76 13.44 8.82
C PHE A 60 20.24 13.17 8.55
N PRO A 61 20.75 11.96 8.84
CA PRO A 61 22.17 11.62 8.67
C PRO A 61 22.57 11.64 7.18
N PRO A 62 23.39 12.61 6.73
CA PRO A 62 23.67 12.79 5.30
C PRO A 62 24.34 11.58 4.62
N SER A 63 25.14 10.82 5.36
CA SER A 63 25.83 9.63 4.87
C SER A 63 24.93 8.39 4.78
N LEU A 64 23.70 8.48 5.30
CA LEU A 64 22.73 7.39 5.33
C LEU A 64 21.45 7.76 4.57
N ILE A 65 21.53 8.67 3.60
CA ILE A 65 20.40 8.99 2.72
C ILE A 65 20.38 7.97 1.60
N HIS A 66 19.30 7.19 1.52
CA HIS A 66 19.07 6.21 0.46
C HIS A 66 18.33 6.83 -0.73
N LEU A 67 17.37 7.73 -0.46
CA LEU A 67 16.53 8.36 -1.46
C LEU A 67 16.25 9.81 -1.10
N CYS A 68 16.22 10.70 -2.09
CA CYS A 68 15.82 12.09 -1.94
C CYS A 68 15.16 12.58 -3.24
N LYS A 69 13.83 12.70 -3.24
CA LYS A 69 13.03 13.15 -4.38
C LYS A 69 12.25 14.40 -4.02
N SER A 70 11.90 15.19 -5.03
CA SER A 70 10.96 16.28 -4.88
C SER A 70 10.10 16.46 -6.12
N SER A 71 8.83 16.78 -5.93
CA SER A 71 7.91 17.20 -6.99
C SER A 71 7.25 18.52 -6.62
N LYS A 72 6.77 19.26 -7.63
CA LYS A 72 6.02 20.50 -7.41
C LYS A 72 4.53 20.20 -7.39
N SER A 73 3.82 20.84 -6.48
CA SER A 73 2.36 20.82 -6.39
C SER A 73 1.85 22.23 -6.13
N LYS A 74 0.56 22.46 -6.39
CA LYS A 74 -0.07 23.78 -6.24
C LYS A 74 -1.40 23.62 -5.50
N ILE A 75 -1.59 24.42 -4.46
CA ILE A 75 -2.82 24.48 -3.66
C ILE A 75 -3.32 25.91 -3.67
N ASN A 76 -4.49 26.20 -4.24
CA ASN A 76 -5.12 27.55 -4.22
C ASN A 76 -4.14 28.69 -4.51
N ASP A 77 -3.36 28.57 -5.59
CA ASP A 77 -2.32 29.51 -6.01
C ASP A 77 -0.98 29.53 -5.26
N GLU A 78 -0.87 28.79 -4.16
CA GLU A 78 0.38 28.59 -3.43
C GLU A 78 1.15 27.36 -3.99
N GLU A 79 2.44 27.56 -4.30
CA GLU A 79 3.33 26.50 -4.80
C GLU A 79 4.02 25.79 -3.62
N PHE A 80 3.92 24.47 -3.60
CA PHE A 80 4.55 23.58 -2.64
C PHE A 80 5.51 22.63 -3.34
N TYR A 81 6.57 22.27 -2.63
CA TYR A 81 7.41 21.14 -2.96
C TYR A 81 7.03 19.96 -2.07
N VAL A 82 6.60 18.87 -2.67
CA VAL A 82 6.46 17.59 -1.99
C VAL A 82 7.83 16.92 -2.00
N VAL A 83 8.34 16.58 -0.84
CA VAL A 83 9.67 16.00 -0.63
C VAL A 83 9.54 14.62 -0.03
N GLU A 84 10.29 13.67 -0.57
CA GLU A 84 10.37 12.30 -0.08
C GLU A 84 11.83 11.96 0.22
N ILE A 85 12.09 11.46 1.43
CA ILE A 85 13.42 11.09 1.89
C ILE A 85 13.35 9.68 2.50
N SER A 86 14.21 8.79 2.03
CA SER A 86 14.47 7.51 2.71
C SER A 86 15.88 7.54 3.30
N TYR A 87 16.04 7.16 4.56
CA TYR A 87 17.27 7.33 5.31
C TYR A 87 17.49 6.23 6.36
N GLY A 88 18.67 6.23 6.98
CA GLY A 88 19.03 5.29 8.04
C GLY A 88 19.82 4.09 7.55
N ALA A 89 20.22 3.22 8.48
CA ALA A 89 20.91 2.00 8.13
C ALA A 89 19.96 1.02 7.44
N ALA A 90 20.44 0.35 6.40
CA ALA A 90 19.67 -0.69 5.71
C ALA A 90 19.29 -1.85 6.66
N GLN A 91 18.01 -2.22 6.71
CA GLN A 91 17.45 -3.30 7.53
C GLN A 91 16.90 -4.44 6.66
N ASP A 92 16.89 -5.69 7.14
CA ASP A 92 16.29 -6.88 6.51
C ASP A 92 16.69 -7.20 5.05
N CYS A 93 17.93 -6.90 4.69
CA CYS A 93 18.47 -7.01 3.32
C CYS A 93 18.41 -8.38 2.61
N PRO A 94 18.34 -9.58 3.25
CA PRO A 94 18.13 -10.83 2.52
C PRO A 94 16.79 -10.90 1.77
N ALA A 95 15.80 -10.10 2.19
CA ALA A 95 14.47 -10.03 1.57
C ALA A 95 14.20 -8.69 0.83
N GLY A 96 15.16 -7.76 0.85
CA GLY A 96 14.97 -6.36 0.46
C GLY A 96 15.40 -5.43 1.57
N CYS A 97 16.35 -4.52 1.32
CA CYS A 97 16.72 -3.55 2.32
C CYS A 97 15.58 -2.55 2.56
N PHE A 98 15.20 -2.36 3.83
CA PHE A 98 14.27 -1.34 4.28
C PHE A 98 15.02 -0.17 4.92
N TYR A 99 14.41 1.01 4.84
CA TYR A 99 14.95 2.27 5.35
C TYR A 99 13.83 3.04 6.03
N ASP A 100 14.19 3.86 7.00
CA ASP A 100 13.29 4.85 7.56
C ASP A 100 12.94 5.90 6.51
N SER A 101 11.91 6.68 6.80
CA SER A 101 11.39 7.59 5.80
C SER A 101 10.66 8.80 6.30
N PHE A 102 10.55 9.75 5.39
CA PHE A 102 9.88 11.02 5.60
C PHE A 102 9.22 11.47 4.30
N ALA A 103 7.97 11.89 4.40
CA ALA A 103 7.27 12.64 3.38
C ALA A 103 6.88 14.01 3.97
N GLY A 104 7.07 15.08 3.20
CA GLY A 104 6.73 16.42 3.65
C GLY A 104 6.36 17.37 2.53
N ALA A 105 5.60 18.41 2.86
CA ALA A 105 5.33 19.56 2.00
C ALA A 105 6.11 20.77 2.50
N VAL A 106 6.77 21.48 1.59
CA VAL A 106 7.51 22.71 1.87
C VAL A 106 6.99 23.81 0.96
N PRO A 107 6.43 24.92 1.50
CA PRO A 107 6.02 26.05 0.69
C PRO A 107 7.23 26.64 -0.07
N LYS A 108 6.99 27.27 -1.22
CA LYS A 108 8.08 27.81 -2.07
C LYS A 108 9.04 28.77 -1.36
N ASN A 109 8.54 29.55 -0.41
CA ASN A 109 9.33 30.48 0.40
C ASN A 109 10.14 29.79 1.52
N LYS A 110 10.02 28.46 1.68
CA LYS A 110 10.67 27.64 2.70
C LYS A 110 10.36 28.09 4.14
N SER A 111 9.16 28.62 4.39
CA SER A 111 8.77 29.10 5.73
C SER A 111 8.66 28.01 6.77
N GLU A 112 8.33 26.79 6.37
CA GLU A 112 8.14 25.64 7.26
C GLU A 112 8.30 24.30 6.51
N ILE A 113 8.43 23.21 7.27
CA ILE A 113 8.39 21.83 6.76
C ILE A 113 7.17 21.16 7.40
N ILE A 114 6.18 20.82 6.58
CA ILE A 114 4.95 20.18 7.03
C ILE A 114 5.07 18.69 6.78
N SER A 115 5.02 17.88 7.83
CA SER A 115 5.03 16.41 7.70
C SER A 115 3.72 15.94 7.05
N LEU A 116 3.81 15.01 6.09
CA LEU A 116 2.65 14.42 5.43
C LEU A 116 2.42 12.99 5.91
N PRO A 117 1.17 12.52 5.98
CA PRO A 117 0.88 11.13 6.31
C PRO A 117 1.26 10.19 5.17
N GLY A 118 1.75 9.00 5.52
CA GLY A 118 2.13 7.97 4.55
C GLY A 118 3.60 7.99 4.15
N HIS A 119 4.07 6.82 3.70
CA HIS A 119 5.39 6.63 3.13
C HIS A 119 5.27 6.22 1.63
N ARG A 120 6.38 6.24 0.89
CA ARG A 120 6.68 5.72 -0.46
C ARG A 120 5.84 6.27 -1.60
N ASP A 121 6.48 7.02 -2.51
CA ASP A 121 6.73 6.78 -3.95
C ASP A 121 5.61 6.23 -4.85
N SER A 122 4.44 5.92 -4.31
CA SER A 122 3.34 5.27 -4.97
C SER A 122 2.07 5.56 -4.18
N LYS A 123 1.04 5.95 -4.93
CA LYS A 123 -0.35 6.00 -4.51
C LYS A 123 -0.75 4.85 -3.58
N ASN A 124 -0.27 3.64 -3.88
CA ASN A 124 -0.42 2.44 -3.06
C ASN A 124 -0.03 2.63 -1.60
N SER A 125 1.10 3.25 -1.31
CA SER A 125 1.61 3.31 0.05
C SER A 125 0.91 4.40 0.89
N ILE A 126 0.45 5.47 0.25
CA ILE A 126 -0.51 6.38 0.88
C ILE A 126 -1.81 5.60 1.16
N LEU A 127 -2.34 4.84 0.20
CA LEU A 127 -3.57 4.06 0.41
C LEU A 127 -3.45 2.96 1.48
N THR A 128 -2.28 2.33 1.64
CA THR A 128 -2.07 1.34 2.71
C THR A 128 -1.87 2.01 4.06
N THR A 129 -1.17 3.15 4.12
CA THR A 129 -0.87 3.84 5.39
C THR A 129 -2.07 4.64 5.90
N VAL A 130 -2.84 5.23 4.98
CA VAL A 130 -4.06 6.00 5.25
C VAL A 130 -5.27 5.08 5.48
N SER A 131 -4.99 3.82 5.87
CA SER A 131 -5.92 2.79 6.33
C SER A 131 -7.26 3.41 6.67
N LEU A 132 -8.27 3.09 5.87
CA LEU A 132 -9.60 3.71 5.95
C LEU A 132 -10.01 3.89 7.41
N PRO A 133 -10.70 4.99 7.76
CA PRO A 133 -10.91 5.51 9.13
C PRO A 133 -11.57 4.55 10.14
N HIS A 134 -11.79 3.29 9.76
CA HIS A 134 -12.46 2.27 10.53
C HIS A 134 -11.62 0.99 10.70
N HIS A 135 -10.28 1.08 10.83
CA HIS A 135 -9.55 0.06 11.61
C HIS A 135 -9.87 0.22 13.11
N ASP A 136 -11.16 0.20 13.42
CA ASP A 136 -11.66 0.22 14.77
C ASP A 136 -11.47 -1.18 15.37
N SER A 137 -11.06 -1.23 16.63
CA SER A 137 -10.67 -2.46 17.33
C SER A 137 -11.76 -3.54 17.43
N GLY A 138 -12.99 -3.23 17.00
CA GLY A 138 -14.13 -4.16 16.96
C GLY A 138 -14.42 -4.80 15.58
N LYS A 139 -13.68 -4.46 14.52
CA LYS A 139 -13.94 -4.99 13.16
C LYS A 139 -12.99 -6.13 12.81
N ILE A 140 -13.55 -7.29 12.52
CA ILE A 140 -12.81 -8.51 12.15
C ILE A 140 -12.88 -8.70 10.63
N ASP A 141 -11.84 -9.28 10.03
CA ASP A 141 -11.79 -9.59 8.59
C ASP A 141 -12.11 -8.39 7.68
N PHE A 142 -11.63 -7.19 8.02
CA PHE A 142 -11.83 -6.00 7.19
C PHE A 142 -11.16 -6.18 5.82
N LYS A 143 -11.96 -6.14 4.75
CA LYS A 143 -11.52 -6.33 3.37
C LYS A 143 -12.15 -5.26 2.50
N CYS A 144 -11.37 -4.67 1.60
CA CYS A 144 -11.91 -3.83 0.54
C CYS A 144 -11.70 -4.50 -0.81
N ASN A 145 -12.59 -4.25 -1.78
CA ASN A 145 -12.40 -4.74 -3.14
C ASN A 145 -11.14 -4.08 -3.72
N ALA A 146 -10.05 -4.85 -3.72
CA ALA A 146 -8.71 -4.35 -3.94
C ALA A 146 -8.48 -3.99 -5.42
N ASP A 147 -8.70 -2.71 -5.73
CA ASP A 147 -7.95 -1.92 -6.71
C ASP A 147 -8.19 -0.42 -6.43
N LEU A 148 -8.01 0.00 -5.17
CA LEU A 148 -8.13 1.40 -4.78
C LEU A 148 -7.19 2.30 -5.59
N ASP A 149 -6.08 1.74 -6.03
CA ASP A 149 -5.09 2.39 -6.86
C ASP A 149 -5.63 2.81 -8.22
N SER A 150 -6.50 2.03 -8.88
CA SER A 150 -7.07 2.45 -10.17
C SER A 150 -8.22 3.45 -10.04
N VAL A 151 -8.91 3.48 -8.88
CA VAL A 151 -10.10 4.32 -8.71
C VAL A 151 -9.88 5.58 -7.86
N THR A 152 -8.80 5.68 -7.10
CA THR A 152 -8.51 6.86 -6.29
C THR A 152 -7.72 7.89 -7.08
N GLU A 153 -7.75 9.16 -6.74
CA GLU A 153 -6.79 10.18 -7.15
C GLU A 153 -6.25 10.81 -5.88
N ILE A 154 -4.93 10.92 -5.76
CA ILE A 154 -4.29 11.48 -4.57
C ILE A 154 -3.59 12.77 -4.97
N LYS A 155 -3.97 13.87 -4.32
CA LYS A 155 -3.38 15.19 -4.53
C LYS A 155 -3.05 15.82 -3.20
N LEU A 156 -2.01 16.64 -3.18
CA LEU A 156 -1.76 17.52 -2.05
C LEU A 156 -2.95 18.50 -1.95
N GLY A 157 -3.48 18.67 -0.75
CA GLY A 157 -4.60 19.56 -0.48
C GLY A 157 -4.38 20.33 0.82
N LYS A 158 -5.24 21.32 1.04
CA LYS A 158 -5.31 22.07 2.29
C LYS A 158 -6.76 22.16 2.73
N ASP A 159 -7.03 21.76 3.96
CA ASP A 159 -8.34 21.89 4.59
C ASP A 159 -8.17 22.40 6.02
N ASN A 160 -9.00 23.34 6.45
CA ASN A 160 -8.94 23.93 7.79
C ASN A 160 -7.51 24.33 8.25
N ASN A 161 -6.72 24.91 7.35
CA ASN A 161 -5.30 25.26 7.52
C ASN A 161 -4.32 24.09 7.72
N GLN A 162 -4.77 22.85 7.58
CA GLN A 162 -3.92 21.65 7.59
C GLN A 162 -3.55 21.28 6.16
N VAL A 163 -2.30 20.92 5.92
CA VAL A 163 -1.83 20.40 4.62
C VAL A 163 -1.72 18.89 4.72
N GLY A 164 -2.18 18.20 3.67
CA GLY A 164 -2.31 16.75 3.68
C GLY A 164 -2.68 16.21 2.30
N TRP A 165 -3.19 15.00 2.27
CA TRP A 165 -3.61 14.32 1.05
C TRP A 165 -5.12 14.36 0.89
N LYS A 166 -5.59 14.90 -0.23
CA LYS A 166 -6.97 14.72 -0.70
C LYS A 166 -7.03 13.46 -1.55
N LEU A 167 -7.80 12.48 -1.09
CA LEU A 167 -8.07 11.22 -1.78
C LEU A 167 -9.46 11.33 -2.40
N SER A 168 -9.55 11.33 -3.73
CA SER A 168 -10.81 11.45 -4.48
C SER A 168 -11.12 10.15 -5.20
N PHE A 169 -12.31 9.59 -4.99
CA PHE A 169 -12.69 8.31 -5.58
C PHE A 169 -13.50 8.53 -6.86
N SER A 170 -12.94 8.13 -7.99
CA SER A 170 -13.60 8.21 -9.31
C SER A 170 -14.77 7.25 -9.45
N LYS A 171 -14.81 6.19 -8.63
CA LYS A 171 -15.87 5.20 -8.54
C LYS A 171 -16.05 4.75 -7.10
N PRO A 172 -17.23 4.20 -6.75
CA PRO A 172 -17.45 3.60 -5.46
C PRO A 172 -16.49 2.43 -5.22
N PHE A 173 -15.94 2.34 -4.02
CA PHE A 173 -15.28 1.11 -3.55
C PHE A 173 -16.08 0.51 -2.40
N PHE A 174 -15.88 -0.79 -2.18
CA PHE A 174 -16.64 -1.57 -1.22
C PHE A 174 -15.71 -2.15 -0.20
N CYS A 175 -16.06 -1.99 1.07
CA CYS A 175 -15.39 -2.69 2.15
C CYS A 175 -16.40 -3.52 2.94
N SER A 176 -15.99 -4.72 3.30
CA SER A 176 -16.71 -5.60 4.18
C SER A 176 -15.91 -5.90 5.44
N TRP A 177 -16.62 -6.13 6.54
CA TRP A 177 -16.05 -6.57 7.80
C TRP A 177 -17.10 -7.33 8.61
N LYS A 178 -16.65 -8.00 9.66
CA LYS A 178 -17.50 -8.70 10.62
C LYS A 178 -17.57 -7.90 11.93
N GLU A 179 -18.78 -7.65 12.41
CA GLU A 179 -19.06 -7.13 13.75
C GLU A 179 -19.54 -8.28 14.64
N GLY A 180 -18.74 -8.63 15.66
CA GLY A 180 -19.04 -9.76 16.54
C GLY A 180 -20.31 -9.55 17.36
N LYS A 181 -21.19 -10.56 17.41
CA LYS A 181 -22.39 -10.58 18.26
C LYS A 181 -22.21 -11.46 19.48
N SER A 182 -21.75 -12.69 19.28
CA SER A 182 -21.60 -13.68 20.35
C SER A 182 -20.59 -14.76 19.99
N THR A 183 -19.99 -15.34 21.02
CA THR A 183 -19.14 -16.52 20.90
C THR A 183 -19.72 -17.62 21.79
N LYS A 184 -19.89 -18.83 21.25
CA LYS A 184 -20.24 -20.03 22.01
C LYS A 184 -19.05 -20.98 22.03
N VAL A 185 -18.71 -21.49 23.20
CA VAL A 185 -17.66 -22.52 23.37
C VAL A 185 -18.33 -23.89 23.29
N LEU A 186 -17.87 -24.72 22.37
CA LEU A 186 -18.32 -26.11 22.21
C LEU A 186 -17.47 -27.05 23.09
N MET A 187 -17.95 -28.28 23.28
CA MET A 187 -17.35 -29.26 24.21
C MET A 187 -15.90 -29.64 23.87
N ASP A 188 -15.45 -29.39 22.64
CA ASP A 188 -14.12 -29.67 22.10
C ASP A 188 -13.20 -28.43 22.08
N ASN A 189 -13.53 -27.37 22.82
CA ASN A 189 -12.90 -26.04 22.74
C ASN A 189 -13.02 -25.36 21.36
N THR A 190 -13.90 -25.83 20.47
CA THR A 190 -14.21 -25.09 19.25
C THR A 190 -15.03 -23.84 19.61
N PHE A 191 -14.61 -22.68 19.10
CA PHE A 191 -15.34 -21.43 19.28
C PHE A 191 -16.24 -21.18 18.07
N LEU A 192 -17.55 -21.15 18.31
CA LEU A 192 -18.54 -20.80 17.31
C LEU A 192 -18.89 -19.31 17.45
N HIS A 193 -18.44 -18.51 16.50
CA HIS A 193 -18.68 -17.08 16.47
C HIS A 193 -19.91 -16.77 15.61
N THR A 194 -20.77 -15.89 16.12
CA THR A 194 -21.83 -15.25 15.34
C THR A 194 -21.48 -13.78 15.16
N ALA A 195 -21.53 -13.31 13.93
CA ALA A 195 -21.24 -11.92 13.58
C ALA A 195 -22.19 -11.41 12.51
N ASP A 196 -22.36 -10.09 12.41
CA ASP A 196 -22.88 -9.47 11.20
C ASP A 196 -21.73 -9.20 10.24
N GLU A 197 -21.75 -9.83 9.07
CA GLU A 197 -20.95 -9.40 7.94
C GLU A 197 -21.66 -8.21 7.28
N ILE A 198 -20.98 -7.06 7.30
CA ILE A 198 -21.49 -5.79 6.79
C ILE A 198 -20.66 -5.42 5.59
N THR A 199 -21.30 -5.05 4.49
CA THR A 199 -20.64 -4.44 3.33
C THR A 199 -21.13 -3.02 3.16
N ARG A 200 -20.20 -2.06 3.06
CA ARG A 200 -20.51 -0.66 2.73
C ARG A 200 -19.81 -0.23 1.46
N SER A 201 -20.51 0.58 0.66
CA SER A 201 -19.89 1.36 -0.40
C SER A 201 -19.43 2.71 0.14
N TRP A 202 -18.36 3.22 -0.48
CA TRP A 202 -17.73 4.49 -0.16
C TRP A 202 -17.53 5.28 -1.45
N GLU A 203 -18.01 6.51 -1.46
CA GLU A 203 -17.99 7.42 -2.61
C GLU A 203 -17.59 8.83 -2.17
N GLY A 204 -17.04 9.63 -3.09
CA GLY A 204 -16.69 11.03 -2.84
C GLY A 204 -15.19 11.24 -2.60
N SER A 205 -14.84 12.04 -1.60
CA SER A 205 -13.46 12.34 -1.25
C SER A 205 -13.25 12.37 0.25
N MET A 206 -12.04 12.03 0.68
CA MET A 206 -11.57 12.23 2.05
C MET A 206 -10.29 13.07 2.05
N PHE A 207 -10.03 13.73 3.16
CA PHE A 207 -8.79 14.47 3.38
C PHE A 207 -8.07 13.92 4.60
N VAL A 208 -6.77 13.69 4.46
CA VAL A 208 -5.97 13.03 5.50
C VAL A 208 -4.70 13.82 5.76
N PHE A 209 -4.45 14.09 7.04
CA PHE A 209 -3.37 14.97 7.48
C PHE A 209 -2.79 14.49 8.81
N LEU A 210 -1.69 15.12 9.23
CA LEU A 210 -1.11 14.88 10.55
C LEU A 210 -1.45 16.04 11.48
N LYS A 211 -1.95 15.73 12.68
CA LYS A 211 -2.20 16.71 13.75
C LYS A 211 -1.43 16.28 14.99
N ASN A 212 -0.39 17.04 15.35
CA ASN A 212 0.54 16.67 16.43
C ASN A 212 1.10 15.25 16.21
N ASP A 213 1.55 14.96 14.99
CA ASP A 213 2.05 13.65 14.52
C ASP A 213 1.04 12.49 14.56
N ASN A 214 -0.22 12.74 14.92
CA ASN A 214 -1.29 11.74 14.83
C ASN A 214 -1.99 11.83 13.47
N LEU A 215 -2.30 10.67 12.89
CA LEU A 215 -3.05 10.55 11.65
C LEU A 215 -4.52 10.92 11.89
N GLU A 216 -5.03 11.88 11.11
CA GLU A 216 -6.40 12.36 11.20
C GLU A 216 -7.09 12.29 9.82
N TRP A 217 -8.40 12.05 9.82
CA TRP A 217 -9.22 11.99 8.62
C TRP A 217 -10.38 12.97 8.71
N ASP A 218 -10.53 13.82 7.70
CA ASP A 218 -11.79 14.51 7.40
C ASP A 218 -12.58 13.69 6.38
N LEU A 219 -13.78 13.29 6.79
CA LEU A 219 -14.72 12.45 6.05
C LEU A 219 -15.99 13.19 5.61
N ASN A 220 -16.02 14.52 5.71
CA ASN A 220 -17.21 15.32 5.42
C ASN A 220 -17.68 15.20 3.96
N GLU A 221 -16.74 14.94 3.03
CA GLU A 221 -17.04 14.74 1.60
C GLU A 221 -17.20 13.25 1.23
N ILE A 222 -17.12 12.34 2.20
CA ILE A 222 -17.38 10.91 2.00
C ILE A 222 -18.86 10.61 2.18
N ILE A 223 -19.42 9.87 1.22
CA ILE A 223 -20.74 9.26 1.32
C ILE A 223 -20.54 7.78 1.56
N THR A 224 -21.16 7.26 2.62
CA THR A 224 -21.18 5.82 2.92
C THR A 224 -22.59 5.28 2.80
N LYS A 225 -22.72 4.08 2.22
CA LYS A 225 -24.01 3.38 2.11
C LYS A 225 -23.84 1.93 2.49
N GLU A 226 -24.68 1.44 3.40
CA GLU A 226 -24.78 0.00 3.68
C GLU A 226 -25.41 -0.70 2.48
N ILE A 227 -24.68 -1.66 1.92
CA ILE A 227 -25.09 -2.45 0.76
C ILE A 227 -25.71 -3.77 1.22
N SER A 228 -25.12 -4.38 2.24
CA SER A 228 -25.63 -5.61 2.82
C SER A 228 -25.25 -5.72 4.29
N ARG A 229 -26.10 -6.43 5.02
CA ARG A 229 -25.85 -6.94 6.36
C ARG A 229 -26.38 -8.36 6.40
N LYS A 230 -25.51 -9.31 6.76
CA LYS A 230 -25.87 -10.72 6.85
C LYS A 230 -25.27 -11.32 8.11
N GLU A 231 -26.09 -12.03 8.87
CA GLU A 231 -25.57 -12.84 9.96
C GLU A 231 -24.78 -14.03 9.42
N VAL A 232 -23.55 -14.17 9.91
CA VAL A 232 -22.64 -15.25 9.58
C VAL A 232 -22.23 -15.99 10.84
N VAL A 233 -22.06 -17.30 10.69
CA VAL A 233 -21.53 -18.17 11.74
C VAL A 233 -20.23 -18.77 11.23
N PHE A 234 -19.17 -18.67 12.02
CA PHE A 234 -17.86 -19.23 11.68
C PHE A 234 -17.21 -19.87 12.90
N GLU A 235 -16.38 -20.88 12.64
CA GLU A 235 -15.66 -21.64 13.65
C GLU A 235 -14.20 -21.17 13.73
N GLU A 236 -13.69 -21.00 14.94
CA GLU A 236 -12.27 -20.84 15.24
C GLU A 236 -11.83 -22.05 16.08
N ARG A 237 -10.75 -22.72 15.65
CA ARG A 237 -10.15 -23.90 16.30
C ARG A 237 -8.84 -23.54 16.95
#